data_AF-A0A165M3A8-F1
#
_entry.id   AF-A0A165M3A8-F1
#
_cell.length_a   1.000
_cell.length_b   1.000
_cell.length_c   1.000
_cell.angle_alpha   90.00
_cell.angle_beta   90.00
_cell.angle_gamma   90.00
#
_symmetry.space_group_name_H-M   'P 1'
#
loop_
_entity.id
_entity.type
_entity.pdbx_description
1 polymer ?
#
loop_
_entity_poly.entity_id
_entity_poly.type
_entity_poly.pdbx_seq_one_letter_code
_entity_poly.pdbx_strand_id
1 'polypeptide(L)'
;MARVDFRVAQAALEQLADMVRGQTGERGVSKQDCLTAYVVTVLNRCGEGPIDVVTNAASYRHTAAPIVDSEVAGNPIYIIRTELERGTGRLGSVALAIRRSIEKWREPSFITAYMSVASHLMLDAANADRSMFFAAEAGALSVNSTLSLDWPSVDFGYPGKARFHTCGVNDKY
;
A
#
# COMPACT_ATOMS: atom_id res chain seq x y z
N MET A 1 1.83 -19.22 11.78
CA MET A 1 0.66 -18.33 11.63
C MET A 1 -0.16 -18.84 10.47
N ALA A 2 -1.50 -18.92 10.56
CA ALA A 2 -2.33 -19.41 9.46
C ALA A 2 -2.69 -18.24 8.53
N ARG A 3 -2.52 -18.43 7.22
CA ARG A 3 -2.98 -17.47 6.21
C ARG A 3 -4.49 -17.49 6.13
N VAL A 4 -5.09 -16.30 6.01
CA VAL A 4 -6.53 -16.12 5.79
C VAL A 4 -6.75 -15.42 4.45
N ASP A 5 -7.46 -16.07 3.53
CA ASP A 5 -7.88 -15.47 2.28
C ASP A 5 -9.30 -14.92 2.42
N PHE A 6 -9.43 -13.60 2.36
CA PHE A 6 -10.69 -12.88 2.47
C PHE A 6 -11.11 -12.32 1.11
N ARG A 7 -12.37 -12.55 0.71
CA ARG A 7 -12.94 -12.07 -0.56
C ARG A 7 -13.99 -11.00 -0.29
N VAL A 8 -13.85 -9.86 -0.94
CA VAL A 8 -14.82 -8.77 -0.89
C VAL A 8 -15.53 -8.68 -2.24
N ALA A 9 -16.86 -8.78 -2.24
CA ALA A 9 -17.65 -8.55 -3.44
C ALA A 9 -17.54 -7.08 -3.88
N GLN A 10 -17.52 -6.83 -5.18
CA GLN A 10 -17.40 -5.48 -5.73
C GLN A 10 -18.47 -4.53 -5.19
N ALA A 11 -19.74 -4.98 -5.14
CA ALA A 11 -20.84 -4.18 -4.62
C ALA A 11 -20.65 -3.79 -3.14
N ALA A 12 -20.10 -4.70 -2.31
CA ALA A 12 -19.79 -4.40 -0.91
C ALA A 12 -18.65 -3.38 -0.78
N LEU A 13 -17.63 -3.47 -1.64
CA LEU A 13 -16.53 -2.50 -1.67
C LEU A 13 -17.00 -1.11 -2.14
N GLU A 14 -17.95 -1.05 -3.07
CA GLU A 14 -18.58 0.19 -3.52
C GLU A 14 -19.39 0.84 -2.40
N GLN A 15 -20.25 0.06 -1.73
CA GLN A 15 -21.01 0.53 -0.58
C GLN A 15 -20.10 1.05 0.55
N LEU A 16 -18.99 0.35 0.82
CA LEU A 16 -18.00 0.78 1.80
C LEU A 16 -17.39 2.14 1.39
N ALA A 17 -17.01 2.30 0.13
CA ALA A 17 -16.43 3.55 -0.36
C ALA A 17 -17.42 4.71 -0.28
N ASP A 18 -18.68 4.48 -0.67
CA ASP A 18 -19.73 5.51 -0.63
C ASP A 18 -20.06 5.91 0.82
N MET A 19 -20.10 4.94 1.74
CA MET A 19 -20.24 5.21 3.17
C MET A 19 -19.11 6.10 3.70
N VAL A 20 -17.86 5.75 3.40
CA VAL A 20 -16.69 6.52 3.86
C VAL A 20 -16.71 7.94 3.30
N ARG A 21 -16.96 8.10 2.00
CA ARG A 21 -17.07 9.41 1.35
C ARG A 21 -18.22 10.24 1.93
N GLY A 22 -19.34 9.60 2.26
CA GLY A 22 -20.45 10.25 2.94
C GLY A 22 -20.12 10.72 4.36
N GLN A 23 -19.31 9.94 5.10
CA GLN A 23 -18.86 10.30 6.45
C GLN A 23 -17.82 11.43 6.45
N THR A 24 -16.93 11.44 5.46
CA THR A 24 -15.78 12.35 5.43
C THR A 24 -16.02 13.61 4.61
N GLY A 25 -16.96 13.56 3.66
CA GLY A 25 -17.12 14.58 2.61
C GLY A 25 -16.03 14.55 1.55
N GLU A 26 -15.05 13.64 1.65
CA GLU A 26 -13.87 13.61 0.77
C GLU A 26 -14.07 12.63 -0.38
N ARG A 27 -14.21 13.15 -1.59
CA ARG A 27 -14.40 12.35 -2.81
C ARG A 27 -13.12 11.67 -3.28
N GLY A 28 -11.96 12.20 -2.90
CA GLY A 28 -10.63 11.68 -3.26
C GLY A 28 -10.28 10.34 -2.60
N VAL A 29 -11.03 9.90 -1.58
CA VAL A 29 -10.82 8.59 -0.95
C VAL A 29 -11.16 7.46 -1.95
N SER A 30 -10.20 6.58 -2.18
CA SER A 30 -10.32 5.43 -3.07
C SER A 30 -10.90 4.20 -2.38
N LYS A 31 -11.33 3.23 -3.18
CA LYS A 31 -11.75 1.90 -2.68
C LYS A 31 -10.63 1.21 -1.89
N GLN A 32 -9.36 1.38 -2.28
CA GLN A 32 -8.22 0.81 -1.56
C GLN A 32 -8.07 1.43 -0.16
N ASP A 33 -8.14 2.76 -0.05
CA ASP A 33 -8.04 3.43 1.26
C ASP A 33 -9.16 2.97 2.19
N CYS A 34 -10.39 2.87 1.66
CA CYS A 34 -11.56 2.42 2.40
C CYS A 34 -11.41 0.96 2.88
N LEU A 35 -10.93 0.07 2.01
CA LEU A 35 -10.71 -1.34 2.36
C LEU A 35 -9.60 -1.48 3.41
N THR A 36 -8.48 -0.79 3.23
CA THR A 36 -7.39 -0.78 4.21
C THR A 36 -7.88 -0.24 5.55
N ALA A 37 -8.63 0.87 5.55
CA ALA A 37 -9.19 1.44 6.76
C ALA A 37 -10.16 0.46 7.45
N TYR A 38 -10.98 -0.26 6.69
CA TYR A 38 -11.87 -1.29 7.23
C TYR A 38 -11.08 -2.42 7.90
N VAL A 39 -10.01 -2.91 7.26
CA VAL A 39 -9.13 -3.93 7.84
C VAL A 39 -8.50 -3.43 9.15
N VAL A 40 -7.96 -2.21 9.17
CA VAL A 40 -7.43 -1.58 10.40
C VAL A 40 -8.51 -1.52 11.49
N THR A 41 -9.71 -1.04 11.17
CA THR A 41 -10.81 -0.92 12.13
C THR A 41 -11.22 -2.29 12.70
N VAL A 42 -11.30 -3.33 11.87
CA VAL A 42 -11.65 -4.69 12.33
C VAL A 42 -10.54 -5.27 13.20
N LEU A 43 -9.28 -5.19 12.77
CA LEU A 43 -8.15 -5.70 13.53
C LEU A 43 -7.98 -4.97 14.86
N ASN A 44 -8.19 -3.65 14.91
CA ASN A 44 -8.16 -2.89 16.17
C ASN A 44 -9.32 -3.24 17.11
N ARG A 45 -10.43 -3.77 16.60
CA ARG A 45 -11.58 -4.22 17.43
C ARG A 45 -11.41 -5.63 17.97
N CYS A 46 -10.70 -6.50 17.24
CA CYS A 46 -10.64 -7.93 17.54
C CYS A 46 -9.24 -8.43 17.92
N GLY A 47 -8.19 -7.65 17.68
CA GLY A 47 -6.79 -8.01 17.91
C GLY A 47 -6.26 -7.61 19.28
N GLU A 48 -5.01 -8.00 19.55
CA GLU A 48 -4.36 -7.85 20.86
C GLU A 48 -3.73 -6.46 21.10
N GLY A 49 -3.66 -5.60 20.08
CA GLY A 49 -3.07 -4.27 20.20
C GLY A 49 -3.49 -3.32 19.07
N PRO A 50 -3.34 -2.00 19.28
CA PRO A 50 -3.72 -1.01 18.28
C PRO A 50 -2.71 -1.01 17.14
N ILE A 51 -3.23 -0.98 15.91
CA ILE A 51 -2.50 -0.58 14.73
C ILE A 51 -2.43 0.95 14.75
N ASP A 52 -1.23 1.49 14.97
CA ASP A 52 -0.93 2.93 14.94
C ASP A 52 -0.15 3.34 13.68
N VAL A 53 0.31 2.38 12.87
CA VAL A 53 1.02 2.64 11.62
C VAL A 53 0.42 1.83 10.48
N VAL A 54 0.22 2.46 9.33
CA VAL A 54 -0.06 1.77 8.06
C VAL A 54 1.05 2.08 7.07
N THR A 55 1.66 1.06 6.49
CA THR A 55 2.61 1.21 5.40
C THR A 55 1.99 0.71 4.10
N ASN A 56 2.06 1.51 3.03
CA ASN A 56 1.59 1.12 1.71
C ASN A 56 2.78 1.02 0.75
N ALA A 57 2.99 -0.15 0.16
CA ALA A 57 3.88 -0.27 -0.99
C ALA A 57 3.22 0.43 -2.18
N ALA A 58 3.89 1.46 -2.70
CA ALA A 58 3.38 2.28 -3.79
C ALA A 58 4.35 2.28 -4.96
N SER A 59 3.81 2.15 -6.17
CA SER A 59 4.58 2.35 -7.40
C SER A 59 4.76 3.83 -7.69
N TYR A 60 5.99 4.20 -8.09
CA TYR A 60 6.29 5.52 -8.63
C TYR A 60 6.50 5.54 -10.16
N ARG A 61 6.23 4.45 -10.89
CA ARG A 61 6.41 4.34 -12.36
C ARG A 61 5.67 5.39 -13.18
N HIS A 62 4.55 5.87 -12.66
CA HIS A 62 3.65 6.79 -13.37
C HIS A 62 3.48 8.10 -12.61
N THR A 63 4.55 8.59 -12.00
CA THR A 63 4.58 9.91 -11.37
C THR A 63 5.41 10.86 -12.23
N ALA A 64 5.18 12.16 -12.07
CA ALA A 64 5.92 13.19 -12.81
C ALA A 64 7.30 13.49 -12.19
N ALA A 65 7.85 12.59 -11.37
CA ALA A 65 9.16 12.80 -10.76
C ALA A 65 10.26 12.64 -11.84
N PRO A 66 11.31 13.50 -11.86
CA PRO A 66 12.31 13.51 -12.93
C PRO A 66 13.14 12.23 -13.04
N ILE A 67 13.22 11.46 -11.97
CA ILE A 67 13.99 10.21 -11.87
C ILE A 67 13.25 8.98 -12.42
N VAL A 68 12.03 9.17 -12.92
CA VAL A 68 11.15 8.08 -13.33
C VAL A 68 11.35 7.74 -14.79
N ASP A 69 11.61 6.46 -15.04
CA ASP A 69 11.54 5.85 -16.35
C ASP A 69 10.52 4.68 -16.27
N SER A 70 9.46 4.77 -17.08
CA SER A 70 8.37 3.79 -17.04
C SER A 70 8.78 2.42 -17.52
N GLU A 71 9.81 2.33 -18.37
CA GLU A 71 10.22 1.09 -19.05
C GLU A 71 11.29 0.30 -18.28
N VAL A 72 11.77 0.83 -17.15
CA VAL A 72 12.78 0.14 -16.34
C VAL A 72 12.21 -1.15 -15.75
N ALA A 73 12.82 -2.29 -16.10
CA ALA A 73 12.48 -3.63 -15.59
C ALA A 73 12.87 -3.87 -14.12
N GLY A 74 12.97 -2.82 -13.31
CA GLY A 74 13.33 -2.87 -11.89
C GLY A 74 12.12 -2.91 -10.95
N ASN A 75 12.37 -2.61 -9.67
CA ASN A 75 11.36 -2.52 -8.60
C ASN A 75 11.11 -1.06 -8.14
N PRO A 76 10.45 -0.21 -8.94
CA PRO A 76 10.16 1.19 -8.64
C PRO A 76 8.99 1.31 -7.67
N ILE A 77 9.23 0.81 -6.47
CA ILE A 77 8.33 0.90 -5.34
C ILE A 77 8.99 1.68 -4.22
N TYR A 78 8.17 2.29 -3.40
CA TYR A 78 8.58 2.90 -2.14
C TYR A 78 7.47 2.70 -1.11
N ILE A 79 7.84 2.80 0.17
CA ILE A 79 6.93 2.53 1.27
C ILE A 79 6.38 3.85 1.79
N ILE A 80 5.10 4.11 1.53
CA ILE A 80 4.39 5.27 2.07
C ILE A 80 3.97 4.95 3.49
N ARG A 81 4.40 5.77 4.45
CA ARG A 81 4.05 5.62 5.87
C ARG A 81 2.91 6.56 6.25
N THR A 82 1.92 5.99 6.94
CA THR A 82 0.79 6.72 7.55
C THR A 82 0.81 6.46 9.05
N GLU A 83 1.04 7.52 9.81
CA GLU A 83 0.82 7.53 11.26
C GLU A 83 -0.68 7.69 11.52
N LEU A 84 -1.24 6.81 12.35
CA LEU A 84 -2.62 6.87 12.79
C LEU A 84 -2.66 7.43 14.22
N GLU A 85 -3.63 8.30 14.47
CA GLU A 85 -3.87 8.79 15.81
C GLU A 85 -4.29 7.63 16.73
N ARG A 86 -3.61 7.49 17.88
CA ARG A 86 -3.89 6.41 18.82
C ARG A 86 -5.32 6.49 19.33
N GLY A 87 -6.02 5.36 19.31
CA GLY A 87 -7.43 5.29 19.71
C GLY A 87 -8.42 5.75 18.62
N THR A 88 -7.93 6.29 17.49
CA THR A 88 -8.78 6.64 16.35
C THR A 88 -9.14 5.38 15.56
N GLY A 89 -10.17 4.68 16.04
CA GLY A 89 -10.76 3.50 15.39
C GLY A 89 -11.89 3.82 14.39
N ARG A 90 -12.10 5.11 14.08
CA ARG A 90 -13.16 5.54 13.15
C ARG A 90 -12.71 5.33 11.71
N LEU A 91 -13.48 4.52 10.98
CA LEU A 91 -13.24 4.15 9.60
C LEU A 91 -12.88 5.36 8.70
N GLY A 92 -13.71 6.41 8.72
CA GLY A 92 -13.48 7.61 7.90
C GLY A 92 -12.18 8.34 8.22
N SER A 93 -11.80 8.42 9.51
CA SER A 93 -10.56 9.07 9.95
C SER A 93 -9.32 8.31 9.47
N VAL A 94 -9.33 6.97 9.56
CA VAL A 94 -8.25 6.12 9.08
C VAL A 94 -8.11 6.24 7.55
N ALA A 95 -9.23 6.19 6.82
CA ALA A 95 -9.23 6.30 5.36
C ALA A 95 -8.67 7.65 4.89
N LEU A 96 -9.04 8.75 5.56
CA LEU A 96 -8.50 10.09 5.28
C LEU A 96 -7.01 10.18 5.57
N ALA A 97 -6.54 9.64 6.69
CA ALA A 97 -5.12 9.65 7.03
C ALA A 97 -4.29 8.93 5.96
N ILE A 98 -4.76 7.75 5.50
CA ILE A 98 -4.12 6.99 4.42
C ILE A 98 -4.10 7.82 3.12
N ARG A 99 -5.26 8.35 2.71
CA ARG A 99 -5.39 9.15 1.48
C ARG A 99 -4.44 10.36 1.48
N ARG A 100 -4.42 11.13 2.56
CA ARG A 100 -3.55 12.31 2.72
C ARG A 100 -2.07 11.95 2.69
N SER A 101 -1.67 10.86 3.36
CA SER A 101 -0.30 10.37 3.27
C SER A 101 0.07 9.99 1.84
N ILE A 102 -0.80 9.26 1.15
CA ILE A 102 -0.55 8.85 -0.25
C ILE A 102 -0.40 10.08 -1.15
N GLU A 103 -1.29 11.07 -1.05
CA GLU A 103 -1.22 12.29 -1.85
C GLU A 103 0.08 13.06 -1.60
N LYS A 104 0.40 13.32 -0.33
CA LYS A 104 1.63 14.01 0.06
C LYS A 104 2.87 13.28 -0.45
N TRP A 105 2.95 11.97 -0.26
CA TRP A 105 4.13 11.19 -0.62
C TRP A 105 4.25 10.97 -2.13
N ARG A 106 3.19 11.21 -2.90
CA ARG A 106 3.19 11.14 -4.36
C ARG A 106 3.55 12.46 -5.03
N GLU A 107 3.79 13.53 -4.27
CA GLU A 107 4.32 14.77 -4.81
C GLU A 107 5.69 14.51 -5.48
N PRO A 108 5.91 14.99 -6.72
CA PRO A 108 7.15 14.74 -7.45
C PRO A 108 8.42 15.16 -6.69
N SER A 109 8.36 16.28 -5.98
CA SER A 109 9.43 16.79 -5.12
C SER A 109 9.73 15.84 -3.96
N PHE A 110 8.69 15.33 -3.30
CA PHE A 110 8.83 14.37 -2.20
C PHE A 110 9.46 13.07 -2.67
N ILE A 111 8.99 12.50 -3.78
CA ILE A 111 9.54 11.26 -4.37
C ILE A 111 11.03 11.46 -4.68
N THR A 112 11.38 12.56 -5.34
CA THR A 112 12.75 12.85 -5.73
C THR A 112 13.67 12.94 -4.51
N ALA A 113 13.25 13.68 -3.48
CA ALA A 113 14.03 13.82 -2.24
C ALA A 113 14.18 12.47 -1.52
N TYR A 114 13.07 11.74 -1.36
CA TYR A 114 13.04 10.45 -0.68
C TYR A 114 13.91 9.40 -1.39
N MET A 115 13.78 9.28 -2.72
CA MET A 115 14.58 8.34 -3.52
C MET A 115 16.05 8.69 -3.55
N SER A 116 16.41 9.98 -3.54
CA SER A 116 17.80 10.41 -3.44
C SER A 116 18.45 9.95 -2.14
N VAL A 117 17.78 10.17 -1.01
CA VAL A 117 18.27 9.75 0.31
C VAL A 117 18.29 8.23 0.43
N ALA A 118 17.22 7.55 0.03
CA ALA A 118 17.14 6.09 0.09
C ALA A 118 18.24 5.44 -0.76
N SER A 119 18.45 5.91 -1.98
CA SER A 119 19.49 5.38 -2.89
C SER A 119 20.89 5.61 -2.32
N HIS A 120 21.16 6.78 -1.75
CA HIS A 120 22.44 7.06 -1.10
C HIS A 120 22.70 6.10 0.08
N LEU A 121 21.73 5.93 0.98
CA LEU A 121 21.86 5.02 2.13
C LEU A 121 22.00 3.56 1.71
N MET A 122 21.29 3.13 0.66
CA MET A 122 21.40 1.78 0.11
C MET A 122 22.77 1.55 -0.54
N LEU A 123 23.30 2.55 -1.27
CA LEU A 123 24.63 2.49 -1.85
C LEU A 123 25.72 2.43 -0.77
N ASP A 124 25.61 3.26 0.27
CA ASP A 124 26.54 3.28 1.40
C ASP A 124 26.52 1.95 2.18
N ALA A 125 25.34 1.35 2.36
CA ALA A 125 25.21 0.02 2.95
C ALA A 125 25.91 -1.03 2.07
N ALA A 126 25.64 -1.05 0.76
CA ALA A 126 26.22 -1.99 -0.18
C ALA A 126 27.77 -1.88 -0.24
N ASN A 127 28.30 -0.66 -0.29
CA ASN A 127 29.74 -0.40 -0.29
C ASN A 127 30.43 -0.83 1.02
N ALA A 128 29.66 -0.92 2.11
CA ALA A 128 30.13 -1.39 3.41
C ALA A 128 29.81 -2.89 3.65
N ASP A 129 29.41 -3.64 2.61
CA ASP A 129 29.00 -5.05 2.69
C ASP A 129 27.86 -5.29 3.71
N ARG A 130 26.90 -4.36 3.75
CA ARG A 130 25.70 -4.42 4.59
C ARG A 130 24.44 -4.47 3.74
N SER A 131 23.40 -5.08 4.28
CA SER A 131 22.06 -5.11 3.69
C SER A 131 21.05 -4.31 4.52
N MET A 132 20.07 -3.70 3.87
CA MET A 132 18.92 -3.10 4.55
C MET A 132 17.98 -4.20 5.05
N PHE A 133 17.58 -4.13 6.32
CA PHE A 133 16.59 -5.03 6.91
C PHE A 133 15.28 -4.29 7.19
N PHE A 134 14.20 -4.76 6.57
CA PHE A 134 12.85 -4.22 6.76
C PHE A 134 12.10 -5.09 7.79
N ALA A 135 12.38 -4.84 9.06
CA ALA A 135 11.76 -5.57 10.17
C ALA A 135 10.26 -5.32 10.24
N ALA A 136 9.50 -6.30 10.72
CA ALA A 136 8.14 -6.06 11.17
C ALA A 136 8.14 -5.15 12.40
N GLU A 137 7.41 -4.05 12.34
CA GLU A 137 7.22 -3.12 13.44
C GLU A 137 5.94 -3.48 14.21
N ALA A 138 6.02 -3.54 15.54
CA ALA A 138 4.84 -3.74 16.36
C ALA A 138 3.86 -2.57 16.18
N GLY A 139 2.56 -2.86 16.03
CA GLY A 139 1.56 -1.82 15.74
C GLY A 139 1.48 -1.39 14.27
N ALA A 140 2.27 -2.00 13.38
CA ALA A 140 2.23 -1.69 11.95
C ALA A 140 1.42 -2.69 11.12
N LEU A 141 0.57 -2.18 10.23
CA LEU A 141 -0.06 -2.91 9.14
C LEU A 141 0.64 -2.60 7.82
N SER A 142 1.23 -3.61 7.18
CA SER A 142 1.82 -3.48 5.85
C SER A 142 0.85 -3.92 4.75
N VAL A 143 0.64 -3.03 3.77
CA VAL A 143 -0.27 -3.22 2.65
C VAL A 143 0.51 -3.22 1.35
N ASN A 144 0.46 -4.34 0.63
CA ASN A 144 1.00 -4.48 -0.72
C ASN A 144 -0.14 -4.76 -1.69
N SER A 145 -0.61 -3.72 -2.38
CA SER A 145 -1.75 -3.79 -3.28
C SER A 145 -1.31 -4.07 -4.71
N THR A 146 -1.84 -5.14 -5.29
CA THR A 146 -1.66 -5.49 -6.71
C THR A 146 -2.86 -5.08 -7.56
N LEU A 147 -3.77 -4.26 -7.04
CA LEU A 147 -5.04 -3.93 -7.69
C LEU A 147 -4.87 -3.21 -9.03
N SER A 148 -3.79 -2.44 -9.18
CA SER A 148 -3.49 -1.71 -10.42
C SER A 148 -2.88 -2.59 -11.52
N LEU A 149 -2.56 -3.86 -11.24
CA LEU A 149 -2.00 -4.78 -12.22
C LEU A 149 -3.15 -5.41 -13.00
N ASP A 150 -3.19 -5.15 -14.31
CA ASP A 150 -4.14 -5.77 -15.22
C ASP A 150 -3.69 -7.18 -15.59
N TRP A 151 -3.68 -8.07 -14.60
CA TRP A 151 -3.40 -9.47 -14.83
C TRP A 151 -4.39 -10.16 -15.79
N PRO A 152 -5.69 -9.82 -15.81
CA PRO A 152 -6.62 -10.45 -16.74
C PRO A 152 -6.32 -10.24 -18.23
N SER A 153 -5.60 -9.17 -18.61
CA SER A 153 -5.21 -8.96 -20.02
C SER A 153 -3.98 -9.76 -20.45
N VAL A 154 -3.26 -10.38 -19.52
CA VAL A 154 -2.13 -11.25 -19.85
C VAL A 154 -2.67 -12.61 -20.31
N ASP A 155 -2.36 -13.06 -21.52
CA ASP A 155 -2.92 -14.32 -22.05
C ASP A 155 -1.90 -15.35 -22.56
N PHE A 156 -0.65 -14.96 -22.84
CA PHE A 156 0.40 -15.84 -23.41
C PHE A 156 -0.09 -16.73 -24.57
N GLY A 157 -1.04 -16.25 -25.39
CA GLY A 157 -1.65 -17.01 -26.50
C GLY A 157 -2.97 -17.72 -26.16
N TYR A 158 -3.54 -17.49 -24.97
CA TYR A 158 -4.77 -18.14 -24.48
C TYR A 158 -5.80 -17.12 -23.94
N PRO A 159 -6.34 -16.23 -24.79
CA PRO A 159 -7.22 -15.15 -24.37
C PRO A 159 -8.44 -15.65 -23.61
N GLY A 160 -8.74 -15.00 -22.48
CA GLY A 160 -9.88 -15.32 -21.61
C GLY A 160 -9.75 -16.60 -20.78
N LYS A 161 -8.61 -17.32 -20.86
CA LYS A 161 -8.37 -18.56 -20.10
C LYS A 161 -7.41 -18.38 -18.94
N ALA A 162 -6.54 -17.37 -18.99
CA ALA A 162 -5.60 -17.11 -17.92
C ALA A 162 -6.31 -16.51 -16.69
N ARG A 163 -6.03 -17.09 -15.52
CA ARG A 163 -6.45 -16.55 -14.22
C ARG A 163 -5.22 -16.42 -13.35
N PHE A 164 -4.86 -15.20 -13.00
CA PHE A 164 -3.72 -14.94 -12.13
C PHE A 164 -4.21 -14.55 -10.74
N HIS A 165 -3.58 -15.16 -9.74
CA HIS A 165 -3.71 -14.78 -8.35
C HIS A 165 -2.29 -14.56 -7.83
N THR A 166 -1.89 -13.31 -7.63
CA THR A 166 -0.61 -13.00 -7.00
C THR A 166 -0.81 -12.83 -5.50
N CYS A 167 -0.24 -13.74 -4.72
CA CYS A 167 0.02 -13.52 -3.30
C CYS A 167 1.54 -13.55 -3.11
N GLY A 168 2.13 -12.44 -2.67
CA GLY A 168 3.52 -12.46 -2.22
C GLY A 168 3.59 -13.20 -0.90
N VAL A 169 3.97 -14.47 -0.91
CA VAL A 169 4.30 -15.23 0.31
C VAL A 169 5.78 -15.56 0.22
N ASN A 170 6.61 -14.89 1.03
CA ASN A 170 7.96 -15.36 1.31
C ASN A 170 7.89 -16.15 2.61
N ASP A 171 7.82 -17.48 2.51
CA ASP A 171 7.78 -18.36 3.67
C ASP A 171 9.19 -18.62 4.26
N LYS A 172 10.25 -18.12 3.60
CA LYS A 172 11.67 -18.11 4.01
C LYS A 172 12.47 -17.12 3.14
N TYR A 173 13.44 -16.43 3.75
CA TYR A 173 14.64 -15.94 3.06
C TYR A 173 15.67 -17.07 3.02
#